data_AF-A0A3N9NP79-F1
#
_entry.id   AF-A0A3N9NP79-F1
#
_cell.length_a   1.000
_cell.length_b   1.000
_cell.length_c   1.000
_cell.angle_alpha   90.00
_cell.angle_beta   90.00
_cell.angle_gamma   90.00
#
_symmetry.space_group_name_H-M   'P 1'
#
loop_
_entity.id
_entity.type
_entity.pdbx_description
1 polymer ?
#
loop_
_entity_poly.entity_id
_entity_poly.type
_entity_poly.pdbx_seq_one_letter_code
_entity_poly.pdbx_strand_id
1 'polypeptide(L)'
;MTSAKRLKSYSMPQTIVLVLLRMVIGWHFLYEGVAKIFTPGWSSASYLDLSRWILQDFFASIVANPVTLQIVDLLNIGGLVFIGLALLFGLFTRTAAILAMLLLALYYIAHPPFVGMGFGFPTEGNYLVVDKNLVEFFALAVVAIFPTSSLPGFKRIAALFTRKRNGQAGGAEMNPTAETARPSDPGRREVLKSLATLPAFGGFVYAVMKKRGWESYERTHLEGVDAVTSATIKSFDYTSLKELNGQLPKGRIGDLELSRMILGGNLIGGWAHARDLIYVAKLVKSYHSKEKIFETFLLAEKCGINCFLTNPILCQVIDEYWRRQIGSIKFISDCAYKGDVITGIKMSIDSGAHSCYVQGGIADSLVSEGKIDLIAQSLDLIRKSGLPAGIGAHALATVKACVDAGLQPDYWLKTLHQTNYWSASPTEQHDNIWCTEPDATIEHMQALPQPWIAFKVLAAGAIQPTVGFQYAFQNGADFICVGMYDFQIVDDVNIALQALAASEGRLRPWRA
;
A
#
# COMPACT_ATOMS: atom_id res chain seq x y z
N MET A 1 -43.65 23.12 45.10
CA MET A 1 -42.35 23.78 44.83
C MET A 1 -41.44 22.81 44.09
N THR A 2 -41.44 22.88 42.76
CA THR A 2 -40.55 22.09 41.90
C THR A 2 -39.19 22.77 41.88
N SER A 3 -38.18 22.12 42.48
CA SER A 3 -36.79 22.55 42.44
C SER A 3 -36.31 22.60 40.99
N ALA A 4 -36.19 23.79 40.42
CA ALA A 4 -35.56 23.99 39.13
C ALA A 4 -34.10 23.51 39.24
N LYS A 5 -33.78 22.39 38.57
CA LYS A 5 -32.39 21.91 38.43
C LYS A 5 -31.53 23.08 37.92
N ARG A 6 -30.71 23.67 38.80
CA ARG A 6 -29.64 24.60 38.43
C ARG A 6 -28.80 23.90 37.34
N LEU A 7 -28.89 24.37 36.10
CA LEU A 7 -27.90 24.05 35.07
C LEU A 7 -26.54 24.47 35.65
N LYS A 8 -25.66 23.52 35.96
CA LYS A 8 -24.30 23.83 36.42
C LYS A 8 -23.64 24.69 35.34
N SER A 9 -23.36 25.95 35.69
CA SER A 9 -22.62 26.87 34.82
C SER A 9 -21.14 26.50 34.88
N TYR A 10 -20.57 26.15 33.74
CA TYR A 10 -19.13 25.89 33.62
C TYR A 10 -18.34 27.18 33.83
N SER A 11 -17.14 27.07 34.39
CA SER A 11 -16.20 28.20 34.40
C SER A 11 -15.84 28.61 32.97
N MET A 12 -15.40 29.85 32.79
CA MET A 12 -14.95 30.33 31.48
C MET A 12 -13.83 29.43 30.90
N PRO A 13 -12.78 29.04 31.66
CA PRO A 13 -11.76 28.12 31.15
C PRO A 13 -12.31 26.76 30.72
N GLN A 14 -13.23 26.17 31.51
CA GLN A 14 -13.87 24.89 31.15
C GLN A 14 -14.64 25.00 29.84
N THR A 15 -15.37 26.11 29.66
CA THR A 15 -16.14 26.38 28.45
C THR A 15 -15.22 26.55 27.23
N ILE A 16 -14.10 27.27 27.36
CA ILE A 16 -13.12 27.45 26.29
C ILE A 16 -12.53 26.10 25.88
N VAL A 17 -12.04 25.30 26.83
CA VAL A 17 -11.42 24.01 26.54
C VAL A 17 -12.38 23.07 25.82
N LEU A 18 -13.65 22.98 26.28
CA LEU A 18 -14.64 22.13 25.63
C LEU A 18 -14.99 22.62 24.21
N VAL A 19 -15.04 23.94 23.99
CA VAL A 19 -15.26 24.50 22.66
C VAL A 19 -14.08 24.26 21.72
N LEU A 20 -12.85 24.42 22.21
CA LEU A 20 -11.65 24.12 21.44
C LEU A 20 -11.57 22.63 21.10
N LEU A 21 -11.81 21.74 22.07
CA LEU A 21 -11.83 20.29 21.84
C LEU A 21 -12.80 19.93 20.71
N ARG A 22 -14.04 20.42 20.80
CA ARG A 22 -15.05 20.25 19.75
C ARG A 22 -14.57 20.78 18.39
N MET A 23 -13.94 21.95 18.35
CA MET A 23 -13.47 22.57 17.11
C MET A 23 -12.29 21.82 16.49
N VAL A 24 -11.35 21.32 17.28
CA VAL A 24 -10.22 20.50 16.79
C VAL A 24 -10.71 19.17 16.24
N ILE A 25 -11.65 18.50 16.93
CA ILE A 25 -12.26 17.27 16.41
C ILE A 25 -13.05 17.56 15.12
N GLY A 26 -13.84 18.64 15.10
CA GLY A 26 -14.57 19.06 13.90
C GLY A 26 -13.66 19.38 12.72
N TRP A 27 -12.52 20.04 12.98
CA TRP A 27 -11.47 20.29 11.99
C TRP A 27 -10.90 18.99 11.44
N HIS A 28 -10.57 18.03 12.32
CA HIS A 28 -10.00 16.74 11.94
C HIS A 28 -10.95 15.95 11.03
N PHE A 29 -12.21 15.75 11.45
CA PHE A 29 -13.23 15.09 10.64
C PHE A 29 -13.45 15.77 9.29
N LEU A 30 -13.53 17.11 9.28
CA LEU A 30 -13.72 17.87 8.05
C LEU A 30 -12.54 17.69 7.09
N TYR A 31 -11.31 17.77 7.60
CA TYR A 31 -10.12 17.56 6.78
C TYR A 31 -10.04 16.13 6.24
N GLU A 32 -10.36 15.12 7.06
CA GLU A 32 -10.39 13.72 6.64
C GLU A 32 -11.39 13.46 5.52
N GLY A 33 -12.56 14.09 5.55
CA GLY A 33 -13.55 13.99 4.47
C GLY A 33 -13.13 14.74 3.22
N VAL A 34 -12.64 15.98 3.38
CA VAL A 34 -12.14 16.81 2.28
C VAL A 34 -10.95 16.16 1.57
N ALA A 35 -10.02 15.57 2.31
CA ALA A 35 -8.88 14.84 1.74
C ALA A 35 -9.35 13.72 0.79
N LYS A 36 -10.39 12.97 1.18
CA LYS A 36 -10.95 11.87 0.38
C LYS A 36 -11.68 12.36 -0.88
N ILE A 37 -12.43 13.46 -0.80
CA ILE A 37 -13.08 14.09 -1.98
C ILE A 37 -12.06 14.38 -3.08
N PHE A 38 -10.86 14.76 -2.66
CA PHE A 38 -9.84 15.23 -3.55
C PHE A 38 -8.80 14.18 -3.93
N THR A 39 -8.90 12.95 -3.43
CA THR A 39 -8.10 11.82 -3.89
C THR A 39 -8.85 11.18 -5.06
N PRO A 40 -8.36 11.29 -6.31
CA PRO A 40 -9.02 10.68 -7.45
C PRO A 40 -9.19 9.17 -7.22
N GLY A 41 -10.39 8.64 -7.48
CA GLY A 41 -10.66 7.21 -7.36
C GLY A 41 -10.71 6.63 -5.93
N TRP A 42 -10.68 7.47 -4.88
CA TRP A 42 -10.72 7.03 -3.48
C TRP A 42 -11.88 6.06 -3.21
N SER A 43 -11.60 4.99 -2.46
CA SER A 43 -12.60 4.02 -2.02
C SER A 43 -12.22 3.38 -0.69
N SER A 44 -13.23 2.97 0.08
CA SER A 44 -13.09 2.18 1.31
C SER A 44 -12.85 0.69 1.04
N ALA A 45 -12.87 0.23 -0.21
CA ALA A 45 -12.77 -1.18 -0.56
C ALA A 45 -11.59 -1.90 0.10
N SER A 46 -10.42 -1.27 0.09
CA SER A 46 -9.19 -1.81 0.70
C SER A 46 -9.33 -1.96 2.21
N TYR A 47 -9.87 -0.92 2.85
CA TYR A 47 -10.13 -0.90 4.27
C TYR A 47 -11.10 -2.01 4.66
N LEU A 48 -12.13 -2.26 3.87
CA LEU A 48 -13.12 -3.29 4.18
C LEU A 48 -12.61 -4.71 3.85
N ASP A 49 -11.91 -4.90 2.73
CA ASP A 49 -11.40 -6.19 2.26
C ASP A 49 -10.29 -6.76 3.18
N LEU A 50 -9.57 -5.88 3.86
CA LEU A 50 -8.51 -6.27 4.80
C LEU A 50 -9.03 -6.57 6.22
N SER A 51 -10.33 -6.38 6.51
CA SER A 51 -10.88 -6.76 7.81
C SER A 51 -10.79 -8.28 8.01
N ARG A 52 -10.30 -8.69 9.18
CA ARG A 52 -10.11 -10.10 9.57
C ARG A 52 -10.79 -10.48 10.91
N TRP A 53 -11.76 -9.68 11.34
CA TRP A 53 -12.43 -9.82 12.65
C TRP A 53 -13.95 -10.07 12.51
N ILE A 54 -14.72 -9.85 13.59
CA ILE A 54 -16.13 -10.22 13.85
C ILE A 54 -17.16 -9.76 12.79
N LEU A 55 -16.76 -9.02 11.75
CA LEU A 55 -17.63 -8.64 10.63
C LEU A 55 -16.94 -8.81 9.26
N GLN A 56 -15.90 -9.64 9.17
CA GLN A 56 -15.17 -9.88 7.92
C GLN A 56 -16.08 -10.23 6.74
N ASP A 57 -17.01 -11.18 6.91
CA ASP A 57 -17.92 -11.59 5.82
C ASP A 57 -18.87 -10.47 5.40
N PHE A 58 -19.33 -9.66 6.37
CA PHE A 58 -20.16 -8.50 6.09
C PHE A 58 -19.38 -7.46 5.27
N PHE A 59 -18.14 -7.14 5.65
CA PHE A 59 -17.30 -6.20 4.92
C PHE A 59 -16.91 -6.74 3.53
N ALA A 60 -16.59 -8.03 3.42
CA ALA A 60 -16.35 -8.68 2.14
C ALA A 60 -17.59 -8.60 1.21
N SER A 61 -18.80 -8.76 1.76
CA SER A 61 -20.05 -8.63 1.00
C SER A 61 -20.29 -7.22 0.46
N ILE A 62 -19.83 -6.19 1.19
CA ILE A 62 -19.86 -4.80 0.72
C ILE A 62 -18.90 -4.61 -0.45
N VAL A 63 -17.67 -5.11 -0.31
CA VAL A 63 -16.63 -5.00 -1.36
C VAL A 63 -17.04 -5.73 -2.64
N ALA A 64 -17.70 -6.90 -2.51
CA ALA A 64 -18.15 -7.69 -3.64
C ALA A 64 -19.28 -7.03 -4.45
N ASN A 65 -20.02 -6.06 -3.88
CA ASN A 65 -21.11 -5.37 -4.57
C ASN A 65 -20.73 -3.91 -4.88
N PRO A 66 -20.48 -3.57 -6.17
CA PRO A 66 -20.04 -2.22 -6.56
C PRO A 66 -21.00 -1.10 -6.14
N VAL A 67 -22.32 -1.35 -6.15
CA VAL A 67 -23.32 -0.34 -5.78
C VAL A 67 -23.30 -0.09 -4.27
N THR A 68 -23.25 -1.17 -3.48
CA THR A 68 -23.15 -1.06 -2.01
C THR A 68 -21.87 -0.36 -1.60
N LEU A 69 -20.74 -0.70 -2.21
CA LEU A 69 -19.46 -0.07 -1.97
C LEU A 69 -19.49 1.44 -2.28
N GLN A 70 -20.04 1.85 -3.41
CA GLN A 70 -20.19 3.28 -3.75
C GLN A 70 -21.05 4.04 -2.74
N ILE A 71 -22.12 3.42 -2.24
CA ILE A 71 -22.96 4.01 -1.19
C ILE A 71 -22.14 4.19 0.10
N VAL A 72 -21.37 3.16 0.50
CA VAL A 72 -20.51 3.23 1.70
C VAL A 72 -19.44 4.31 1.54
N ASP A 73 -18.82 4.43 0.37
CA ASP A 73 -17.82 5.47 0.08
C ASP A 73 -18.43 6.87 0.21
N LEU A 74 -19.61 7.09 -0.38
CA LEU A 74 -20.32 8.37 -0.31
C LEU A 74 -20.76 8.70 1.13
N LEU A 75 -21.29 7.72 1.87
CA LEU A 75 -21.68 7.89 3.27
C LEU A 75 -20.49 8.19 4.16
N ASN A 76 -19.34 7.56 3.89
CA ASN A 76 -18.12 7.79 4.65
C ASN A 76 -17.57 9.21 4.42
N ILE A 77 -17.42 9.60 3.15
CA ILE A 77 -16.96 10.94 2.77
C ILE A 77 -17.93 12.01 3.29
N GLY A 78 -19.22 11.86 2.97
CA GLY A 78 -20.26 12.80 3.37
C GLY A 78 -20.39 12.88 4.89
N GLY A 79 -20.35 11.74 5.57
CA GLY A 79 -20.37 11.64 7.03
C GLY A 79 -19.25 12.47 7.66
N LEU A 80 -18.00 12.25 7.25
CA LEU A 80 -16.84 13.01 7.74
C LEU A 80 -17.00 14.52 7.54
N VAL A 81 -17.41 14.95 6.33
CA VAL A 81 -17.59 16.38 6.01
C VAL A 81 -18.72 17.02 6.83
N PHE A 82 -19.91 16.43 6.82
CA PHE A 82 -21.07 17.02 7.49
C PHE A 82 -20.93 16.99 9.01
N ILE A 83 -20.38 15.92 9.59
CA ILE A 83 -20.06 15.84 11.01
C ILE A 83 -18.99 16.88 11.36
N GLY A 84 -17.93 17.00 10.56
CA GLY A 84 -16.87 17.98 10.74
C GLY A 84 -17.39 19.41 10.75
N LEU A 85 -18.21 19.79 9.76
CA LEU A 85 -18.86 21.11 9.70
C LEU A 85 -19.79 21.35 10.90
N ALA A 86 -20.62 20.37 11.25
CA ALA A 86 -21.54 20.49 12.38
C ALA A 86 -20.80 20.69 13.71
N LEU A 87 -19.73 19.91 13.94
CA LEU A 87 -18.87 20.05 15.10
C LEU A 87 -18.07 21.35 15.08
N LEU A 88 -17.57 21.82 13.94
CA LEU A 88 -16.83 23.08 13.84
C LEU A 88 -17.73 24.29 14.14
N PHE A 89 -18.90 24.38 13.50
CA PHE A 89 -19.85 25.48 13.66
C PHE A 89 -20.73 25.40 14.91
N GLY A 90 -20.81 24.22 15.54
CA GLY A 90 -21.58 24.03 16.78
C GLY A 90 -23.05 23.79 16.52
N LEU A 91 -23.35 23.24 15.34
CA LEU A 91 -24.68 22.88 14.91
C LEU A 91 -24.98 21.46 15.39
N PHE A 92 -26.12 21.27 16.05
CA PHE A 92 -26.56 19.96 16.55
C PHE A 92 -25.46 19.15 17.27
N THR A 93 -24.60 19.82 18.06
CA THR A 93 -23.33 19.28 18.57
C THR A 93 -23.45 17.90 19.22
N ARG A 94 -24.50 17.66 20.02
CA ARG A 94 -24.73 16.35 20.64
C ARG A 94 -25.00 15.26 19.60
N THR A 95 -25.86 15.54 18.62
CA THR A 95 -26.16 14.61 17.52
C THR A 95 -24.93 14.38 16.66
N ALA A 96 -24.23 15.45 16.28
CA ALA A 96 -22.99 15.35 15.49
C ALA A 96 -21.92 14.52 16.23
N ALA A 97 -21.77 14.71 17.55
CA ALA A 97 -20.83 13.94 18.35
C ALA A 97 -21.20 12.45 18.44
N ILE A 98 -22.49 12.13 18.58
CA ILE A 98 -22.95 10.73 18.59
C ILE A 98 -22.71 10.06 17.22
N LEU A 99 -23.02 10.75 16.12
CA LEU A 99 -22.75 10.23 14.77
C LEU A 99 -21.24 10.05 14.52
N ALA A 100 -20.42 10.98 15.01
CA ALA A 100 -18.97 10.87 14.96
C ALA A 100 -18.45 9.64 15.74
N MET A 101 -18.99 9.41 16.94
CA MET A 101 -18.66 8.24 17.75
C MET A 101 -19.04 6.95 17.05
N LEU A 102 -20.23 6.88 16.43
CA LEU A 102 -20.66 5.71 15.66
C LEU A 102 -19.72 5.44 14.49
N LEU A 103 -19.30 6.48 13.76
CA LEU A 103 -18.36 6.34 12.66
C LEU A 103 -16.99 5.83 13.11
N LEU A 104 -16.43 6.38 14.20
CA LEU A 104 -15.16 5.89 14.76
C LEU A 104 -15.26 4.47 15.30
N ALA A 105 -16.41 4.10 15.88
CA ALA A 105 -16.65 2.74 16.31
C ALA A 105 -16.66 1.77 15.12
N LEU A 106 -17.25 2.15 13.97
CA LEU A 106 -17.20 1.35 12.74
C LEU A 106 -15.76 1.18 12.24
N TYR A 107 -14.94 2.23 12.27
CA TYR A 107 -13.52 2.13 11.91
C TYR A 107 -12.79 1.17 12.85
N TYR A 108 -12.95 1.35 14.15
CA TYR A 108 -12.32 0.50 15.17
C TYR A 108 -12.75 -0.97 15.05
N ILE A 109 -14.02 -1.25 14.77
CA ILE A 109 -14.53 -2.62 14.61
C ILE A 109 -13.99 -3.28 13.33
N ALA A 110 -13.82 -2.52 12.25
CA ALA A 110 -13.24 -3.03 11.02
C ALA A 110 -11.75 -3.39 11.16
N HIS A 111 -11.00 -2.61 11.96
CA HIS A 111 -9.56 -2.79 12.17
C HIS A 111 -9.17 -2.55 13.63
N PRO A 112 -9.48 -3.48 14.56
CA PRO A 112 -9.09 -3.32 15.94
C PRO A 112 -7.57 -3.46 16.08
N PRO A 113 -6.90 -2.65 16.92
CA PRO A 113 -5.44 -2.68 17.11
C PRO A 113 -4.98 -3.86 17.99
N PHE A 114 -5.61 -5.02 17.85
CA PHE A 114 -5.25 -6.22 18.60
C PHE A 114 -4.00 -6.87 18.03
N VAL A 115 -3.24 -7.52 18.91
CA VAL A 115 -2.01 -8.22 18.55
C VAL A 115 -2.31 -9.24 17.45
N GLY A 116 -1.61 -9.13 16.32
CA GLY A 116 -1.77 -10.03 15.16
C GLY A 116 -2.83 -9.60 14.13
N MET A 117 -3.63 -8.57 14.40
CA MET A 117 -4.73 -8.12 13.52
C MET A 117 -4.47 -6.82 12.75
N GLY A 118 -3.40 -6.07 13.07
CA GLY A 118 -3.01 -4.85 12.36
C GLY A 118 -2.39 -5.12 10.99
N PHE A 119 -3.14 -5.75 10.08
CA PHE A 119 -2.66 -6.14 8.75
C PHE A 119 -3.01 -5.08 7.69
N GLY A 120 -2.01 -4.68 6.89
CA GLY A 120 -2.21 -3.91 5.65
C GLY A 120 -2.53 -2.41 5.80
N PHE A 121 -2.36 -1.83 6.99
CA PHE A 121 -2.45 -0.39 7.21
C PHE A 121 -1.21 0.15 7.93
N PRO A 122 -0.55 1.21 7.41
CA PRO A 122 0.55 1.84 8.10
C PRO A 122 0.05 2.49 9.39
N THR A 123 0.27 1.82 10.52
CA THR A 123 -0.07 2.37 11.83
C THR A 123 0.93 3.48 12.19
N GLU A 124 0.40 4.64 12.59
CA GLU A 124 1.22 5.80 13.02
C GLU A 124 1.88 5.61 14.38
N GLY A 125 1.67 4.46 15.02
CA GLY A 125 2.18 4.16 16.35
C GLY A 125 1.98 2.70 16.73
N ASN A 126 2.44 2.36 17.93
CA ASN A 126 2.35 1.04 18.52
C ASN A 126 1.14 0.99 19.47
N TYR A 127 0.07 0.32 19.05
CA TYR A 127 -1.18 0.22 19.82
C TYR A 127 -1.34 -1.19 20.37
N LEU A 128 -1.80 -1.30 21.62
CA LEU A 128 -2.14 -2.58 22.26
C LEU A 128 -3.63 -2.91 22.13
N VAL A 129 -4.47 -1.92 22.45
CA VAL A 129 -5.95 -1.95 22.39
C VAL A 129 -6.48 -0.54 22.12
N VAL A 130 -5.83 0.48 22.66
CA VAL A 130 -6.27 1.88 22.50
C VAL A 130 -5.55 2.53 21.33
N ASP A 131 -6.26 2.72 20.21
CA ASP A 131 -5.78 3.50 19.07
C ASP A 131 -6.31 4.95 19.11
N LYS A 132 -5.91 5.75 18.12
CA LYS A 132 -6.38 7.15 18.00
C LYS A 132 -7.90 7.26 17.83
N ASN A 133 -8.54 6.31 17.13
CA ASN A 133 -9.99 6.31 16.94
C ASN A 133 -10.70 6.14 18.28
N LEU A 134 -10.22 5.25 19.15
CA LEU A 134 -10.79 5.04 20.47
C LEU A 134 -10.55 6.24 21.39
N VAL A 135 -9.38 6.88 21.33
CA VAL A 135 -9.12 8.12 22.09
C VAL A 135 -10.07 9.25 21.65
N GLU A 136 -10.22 9.46 20.34
CA GLU A 136 -11.10 10.48 19.79
C GLU A 136 -12.58 10.17 20.05
N PHE A 137 -12.97 8.90 20.06
CA PHE A 137 -14.30 8.44 20.47
C PHE A 137 -14.64 8.89 21.91
N PHE A 138 -13.73 8.69 22.86
CA PHE A 138 -13.95 9.13 24.24
C PHE A 138 -13.92 10.67 24.37
N ALA A 139 -13.11 11.36 23.57
CA ALA A 139 -13.13 12.82 23.51
C ALA A 139 -14.48 13.35 22.99
N LEU A 140 -15.08 12.69 22.00
CA LEU A 140 -16.43 12.97 21.51
C LEU A 140 -17.50 12.64 22.55
N ALA A 141 -17.32 11.58 23.35
CA ALA A 141 -18.22 11.29 24.47
C ALA A 141 -18.25 12.44 25.49
N VAL A 142 -17.10 13.07 25.76
CA VAL A 142 -17.03 14.30 26.56
C VAL A 142 -17.83 15.42 25.88
N VAL A 143 -17.66 15.65 24.58
CA VAL A 143 -18.43 16.68 23.85
C VAL A 143 -19.95 16.39 23.83
N ALA A 144 -20.35 15.12 23.80
CA ALA A 144 -21.75 14.70 23.77
C ALA A 144 -22.44 14.83 25.13
N ILE A 145 -21.72 14.57 26.22
CA ILE A 145 -22.25 14.58 27.60
C ILE A 145 -22.19 15.99 28.20
N PHE A 146 -21.14 16.76 27.91
CA PHE A 146 -20.90 18.08 28.47
C PHE A 146 -21.37 19.18 27.50
N PRO A 147 -22.59 19.75 27.69
CA PRO A 147 -23.13 20.73 26.76
C PRO A 147 -22.24 21.96 26.64
N THR A 148 -21.65 22.14 25.46
CA THR A 148 -20.95 23.37 25.04
C THR A 148 -21.90 24.48 24.58
N SER A 149 -23.21 24.28 24.72
CA SER A 149 -24.26 25.19 24.25
C SER A 149 -24.38 26.51 25.02
N SER A 150 -23.45 26.81 25.93
CA SER A 150 -23.37 28.09 26.64
C SER A 150 -22.64 29.20 25.85
N LEU A 151 -21.97 28.87 24.74
CA LEU A 151 -21.52 29.85 23.75
C LEU A 151 -22.50 29.89 22.58
N PRO A 152 -22.96 31.08 22.13
CA PRO A 152 -24.02 31.20 21.14
C PRO A 152 -23.50 30.82 19.75
N GLY A 153 -23.55 29.53 19.40
CA GLY A 153 -23.56 29.10 18.01
C GLY A 153 -24.79 29.63 17.28
N PHE A 154 -24.82 29.52 15.96
CA PHE A 154 -25.86 30.02 15.03
C PHE A 154 -27.34 29.73 15.42
N LYS A 155 -27.59 28.87 16.40
CA LYS A 155 -28.92 28.60 16.99
C LYS A 155 -29.66 29.85 17.46
N ARG A 156 -28.98 30.88 18.01
CA ARG A 156 -29.64 32.14 18.41
C ARG A 156 -29.96 33.05 17.23
N ILE A 157 -29.13 33.05 16.19
CA ILE A 157 -29.37 33.83 14.96
C ILE A 157 -30.60 33.26 14.22
N ALA A 158 -30.71 31.93 14.09
CA ALA A 158 -31.89 31.30 13.52
C ALA A 158 -33.18 31.60 14.30
N ALA A 159 -33.10 31.71 15.64
CA ALA A 159 -34.22 32.12 16.49
C ALA A 159 -34.65 33.58 16.28
N LEU A 160 -33.72 34.48 15.93
CA LEU A 160 -34.02 35.88 15.59
C LEU A 160 -34.77 35.98 14.26
N PHE A 161 -34.42 35.16 13.27
CA PHE A 161 -35.10 35.14 11.97
C PHE A 161 -36.50 34.49 12.01
N THR A 162 -36.69 33.46 12.83
CA THR A 162 -38.03 32.86 13.04
C THR A 162 -38.97 33.76 13.84
N ARG A 163 -38.45 34.53 14.80
CA ARG A 163 -39.26 35.47 15.58
C ARG A 163 -39.69 36.70 14.78
N LYS A 164 -38.88 37.13 13.80
CA LYS A 164 -39.23 38.20 12.86
C LYS A 164 -40.35 37.80 11.89
N ARG A 165 -40.54 36.50 11.64
CA ARG A 165 -41.62 35.97 10.77
C ARG A 165 -42.95 35.75 11.52
N ASN A 166 -42.91 35.53 12.84
CA ASN A 166 -44.12 35.36 13.67
C ASN A 166 -44.62 36.67 14.32
N GLY A 167 -43.89 37.78 14.19
CA GLY A 167 -44.28 39.08 14.77
C GLY A 167 -45.23 39.93 13.91
N GLN A 168 -45.80 39.38 12.83
CA GLN A 168 -46.67 40.11 11.89
C GLN A 168 -48.12 39.58 11.83
N ALA A 169 -48.55 38.73 12.77
CA ALA A 169 -49.94 38.28 12.84
C ALA A 169 -50.52 38.47 14.25
N GLY A 170 -51.48 39.39 14.39
CA GLY A 170 -52.33 39.54 15.58
C GLY A 170 -52.42 40.98 16.09
N GLY A 171 -53.49 41.68 15.71
CA GLY A 171 -53.78 43.05 16.15
C GLY A 171 -54.35 43.15 17.57
N ALA A 172 -54.09 44.32 18.17
CA ALA A 172 -54.83 45.08 19.19
C ALA A 172 -55.42 44.36 20.43
N GLU A 173 -54.88 44.68 21.61
CA GLU A 173 -55.62 45.35 22.69
C GLU A 173 -54.65 46.04 23.66
N MET A 174 -55.03 47.24 24.11
CA MET A 174 -54.17 48.23 24.77
C MET A 174 -54.50 48.27 26.28
N ASN A 175 -53.54 47.88 27.13
CA ASN A 175 -53.58 48.11 28.59
C ASN A 175 -52.37 48.98 28.99
N PRO A 176 -52.55 50.18 29.57
CA PRO A 176 -51.45 51.08 29.88
C PRO A 176 -51.02 50.95 31.35
N THR A 177 -50.32 49.88 31.71
CA THR A 177 -49.55 49.81 32.98
C THR A 177 -48.48 48.71 32.92
N ALA A 178 -47.37 48.97 32.24
CA ALA A 178 -46.12 48.26 32.50
C ALA A 178 -44.96 49.12 32.01
N GLU A 179 -44.00 49.38 32.89
CA GLU A 179 -42.73 50.05 32.59
C GLU A 179 -42.10 49.44 31.32
N THR A 180 -41.77 50.31 30.38
CA THR A 180 -41.13 49.98 29.11
C THR A 180 -39.68 49.56 29.35
N ALA A 181 -39.47 48.27 29.64
CA ALA A 181 -38.17 47.63 29.42
C ALA A 181 -37.88 47.66 27.91
N ARG A 182 -36.95 48.51 27.48
CA ARG A 182 -36.45 48.56 26.10
C ARG A 182 -36.05 47.15 25.64
N PRO A 183 -36.36 46.74 24.38
CA PRO A 183 -35.75 45.54 23.82
C PRO A 183 -34.25 45.76 23.78
N SER A 184 -33.48 44.93 24.48
CA SER A 184 -32.04 44.92 24.37
C SER A 184 -31.66 44.48 22.95
N ASP A 185 -31.23 45.46 22.14
CA ASP A 185 -30.51 45.23 20.89
C ASP A 185 -29.40 44.19 21.17
N PRO A 186 -29.32 43.07 20.44
CA PRO A 186 -28.28 42.06 20.70
C PRO A 186 -26.92 42.73 20.55
N GLY A 187 -26.30 43.04 21.70
CA GLY A 187 -25.11 43.87 21.74
C GLY A 187 -24.06 43.30 20.82
N ARG A 188 -23.36 44.15 20.05
CA ARG A 188 -22.29 43.76 19.09
C ARG A 188 -21.36 42.65 19.59
N ARG A 189 -21.13 42.59 20.91
CA ARG A 189 -20.36 41.56 21.61
C ARG A 189 -20.93 40.13 21.51
N GLU A 190 -22.25 39.96 21.44
CA GLU A 190 -22.90 38.66 21.22
C GLU A 190 -22.82 38.21 19.76
N VAL A 191 -23.00 39.13 18.81
CA VAL A 191 -22.80 38.87 17.38
C VAL A 191 -21.34 38.46 17.10
N LEU A 192 -20.38 39.19 17.67
CA LEU A 192 -18.95 38.85 17.61
C LEU A 192 -18.63 37.46 18.19
N LYS A 193 -19.30 37.04 19.27
CA LYS A 193 -19.15 35.69 19.84
C LYS A 193 -19.71 34.60 18.93
N SER A 194 -20.78 34.86 18.18
CA SER A 194 -21.34 33.93 17.19
C SER A 194 -20.51 33.81 15.91
N LEU A 195 -19.66 34.80 15.62
CA LEU A 195 -18.74 34.80 14.48
C LEU A 195 -17.37 34.16 14.82
N ALA A 196 -17.13 33.73 16.07
CA ALA A 196 -15.84 33.17 16.50
C ALA A 196 -15.44 31.86 15.76
N THR A 197 -16.39 31.18 15.11
CA THR A 197 -16.13 30.00 14.28
C THR A 197 -15.68 30.35 12.86
N LEU A 198 -15.94 31.58 12.38
CA LEU A 198 -15.54 32.01 11.04
C LEU A 198 -14.03 32.17 10.87
N PRO A 199 -13.25 32.75 11.81
CA PRO A 199 -11.79 32.74 11.72
C PRO A 199 -11.20 31.32 11.69
N ALA A 200 -11.77 30.39 12.48
CA ALA A 200 -11.32 29.00 12.46
C ALA A 200 -11.63 28.31 11.13
N PHE A 201 -12.83 28.53 10.57
CA PHE A 201 -13.16 28.00 9.24
C PHE A 201 -12.36 28.67 8.12
N GLY A 202 -12.12 29.98 8.19
CA GLY A 202 -11.23 30.68 7.26
C GLY A 202 -9.79 30.15 7.35
N GLY A 203 -9.30 29.89 8.56
CA GLY A 203 -8.03 29.21 8.79
C GLY A 203 -8.00 27.79 8.22
N PHE A 204 -9.12 27.04 8.32
CA PHE A 204 -9.29 25.73 7.71
C PHE A 204 -9.14 25.79 6.19
N VAL A 205 -9.92 26.65 5.54
CA VAL A 205 -9.87 26.83 4.09
C VAL A 205 -8.48 27.25 3.64
N TYR A 206 -7.88 28.23 4.32
CA TYR A 206 -6.52 28.67 4.06
C TYR A 206 -5.49 27.54 4.20
N ALA A 207 -5.57 26.74 5.27
CA ALA A 207 -4.66 25.62 5.48
C ALA A 207 -4.81 24.53 4.42
N VAL A 208 -6.04 24.21 4.02
CA VAL A 208 -6.33 23.26 2.93
C VAL A 208 -5.76 23.77 1.60
N MET A 209 -6.02 25.04 1.26
CA MET A 209 -5.51 25.67 0.04
C MET A 209 -3.98 25.71 0.04
N LYS A 210 -3.35 26.14 1.13
CA LYS A 210 -1.90 26.18 1.26
C LYS A 210 -1.28 24.79 1.15
N LYS A 211 -1.85 23.78 1.81
CA LYS A 211 -1.36 22.39 1.78
C LYS A 211 -1.46 21.76 0.39
N ARG A 212 -2.45 22.17 -0.40
CA ARG A 212 -2.62 21.75 -1.80
C ARG A 212 -1.74 22.51 -2.77
N GLY A 213 -1.05 23.54 -2.30
CA GLY A 213 -0.43 24.52 -3.16
C GLY A 213 -1.47 25.50 -3.63
N TRP A 214 -1.47 26.70 -3.05
CA TRP A 214 -2.03 27.85 -3.75
C TRP A 214 -1.31 27.91 -5.10
N GLU A 215 -2.06 27.89 -6.21
CA GLU A 215 -1.51 28.19 -7.52
C GLU A 215 -1.05 29.65 -7.50
N SER A 216 0.19 29.87 -7.05
CA SER A 216 0.92 31.10 -7.32
C SER A 216 1.11 31.19 -8.83
N TYR A 217 0.96 32.40 -9.37
CA TYR A 217 1.30 32.75 -10.76
C TYR A 217 2.73 32.30 -11.16
N GLU A 218 3.61 32.09 -10.17
CA GLU A 218 4.96 31.55 -10.37
C GLU A 218 4.98 30.03 -10.62
N ARG A 219 4.00 29.28 -10.13
CA ARG A 219 3.91 27.81 -10.28
C ARG A 219 3.41 27.39 -11.67
N THR A 220 2.61 28.22 -12.32
CA THR A 220 2.23 28.06 -13.74
C THR A 220 3.41 28.28 -14.71
N HIS A 221 4.53 28.84 -14.23
CA HIS A 221 5.74 29.09 -15.03
C HIS A 221 6.95 28.26 -14.57
N LEU A 222 6.77 27.35 -13.62
CA LEU A 222 7.81 26.44 -13.13
C LEU A 222 7.31 25.00 -13.28
N GLU A 223 7.32 24.50 -14.51
CA GLU A 223 7.30 23.05 -14.76
C GLU A 223 8.56 22.43 -14.14
N GLY A 224 8.40 21.37 -13.34
CA GLY A 224 9.52 20.50 -12.97
C GLY A 224 9.99 20.53 -11.51
N VAL A 225 9.08 20.54 -10.53
CA VAL A 225 9.45 20.19 -9.14
C VAL A 225 8.49 19.14 -8.56
N ASP A 226 8.89 17.87 -8.64
CA ASP A 226 8.24 16.67 -8.06
C ASP A 226 8.44 16.55 -6.54
N ALA A 227 8.41 17.65 -5.82
CA ALA A 227 8.43 17.62 -4.36
C ALA A 227 7.00 17.52 -3.82
N VAL A 228 6.45 16.30 -3.80
CA VAL A 228 5.25 16.00 -3.02
C VAL A 228 5.66 15.87 -1.55
N THR A 229 5.75 17.00 -0.84
CA THR A 229 5.85 17.00 0.63
C THR A 229 4.52 16.58 1.24
N SER A 230 4.29 15.28 1.31
CA SER A 230 3.39 14.66 2.28
C SER A 230 3.98 13.31 2.67
N ALA A 231 4.26 13.14 3.96
CA ALA A 231 4.79 11.92 4.58
C ALA A 231 3.74 10.78 4.60
N THR A 232 2.96 10.66 3.54
CA THR A 232 1.76 9.83 3.50
C THR A 232 1.46 9.38 2.08
N ILE A 233 2.42 8.67 1.46
CA ILE A 233 2.05 7.59 0.53
C ILE A 233 1.57 6.44 1.44
N LYS A 234 0.38 6.59 2.04
CA LYS A 234 -0.24 5.58 2.93
C LYS A 234 -1.51 4.98 2.35
N SER A 235 -1.93 5.39 1.16
CA SER A 235 -2.97 4.69 0.45
C SER A 235 -2.31 3.56 -0.34
N PHE A 236 -2.40 2.35 0.20
CA PHE A 236 -2.37 1.12 -0.56
C PHE A 236 -3.23 1.34 -1.82
N ASP A 237 -2.60 1.37 -2.98
CA ASP A 237 -3.20 1.95 -4.18
C ASP A 237 -4.14 0.95 -4.86
N TYR A 238 -5.35 0.75 -4.32
CA TYR A 238 -6.40 0.00 -5.05
C TYR A 238 -6.81 0.70 -6.34
N THR A 239 -6.42 1.97 -6.53
CA THR A 239 -6.55 2.65 -7.82
C THR A 239 -5.74 1.91 -8.88
N SER A 240 -4.54 1.45 -8.57
CA SER A 240 -3.72 0.69 -9.52
C SER A 240 -4.34 -0.67 -9.87
N LEU A 241 -4.97 -1.37 -8.91
CA LEU A 241 -5.67 -2.64 -9.25
C LEU A 241 -6.81 -2.45 -10.25
N LYS A 242 -7.44 -1.28 -10.32
CA LYS A 242 -8.46 -0.96 -11.36
C LYS A 242 -7.81 -0.73 -12.73
N GLU A 243 -6.53 -0.40 -12.76
CA GLU A 243 -5.72 -0.18 -13.97
C GLU A 243 -5.06 -1.48 -14.47
N LEU A 244 -5.28 -2.59 -13.77
CA LEU A 244 -4.80 -3.91 -14.19
C LEU A 244 -5.55 -4.37 -15.46
N ASN A 245 -4.80 -4.59 -16.54
CA ASN A 245 -5.34 -4.97 -17.85
C ASN A 245 -5.72 -6.45 -17.95
N GLY A 246 -5.24 -7.31 -17.03
CA GLY A 246 -5.51 -8.74 -17.05
C GLY A 246 -4.69 -9.53 -16.03
N GLN A 247 -4.83 -10.85 -16.08
CA GLN A 247 -4.07 -11.78 -15.23
C GLN A 247 -2.93 -12.41 -16.05
N LEU A 248 -1.76 -12.58 -15.43
CA LEU A 248 -0.60 -13.17 -16.09
C LEU A 248 -0.90 -14.61 -16.55
N PRO A 249 -0.57 -14.97 -17.81
CA PRO A 249 -0.52 -16.35 -18.24
C PRO A 249 0.43 -17.17 -17.36
N LYS A 250 0.22 -18.48 -17.35
CA LYS A 250 0.99 -19.42 -16.54
C LYS A 250 1.70 -20.44 -17.42
N GLY A 251 2.80 -20.97 -16.92
CA GLY A 251 3.53 -22.13 -17.45
C GLY A 251 3.82 -23.13 -16.33
N ARG A 252 4.44 -24.26 -16.67
CA ARG A 252 4.72 -25.36 -15.76
C ARG A 252 6.18 -25.80 -15.80
N ILE A 253 6.73 -26.07 -14.62
CA ILE A 253 8.01 -26.78 -14.47
C ILE A 253 7.68 -28.09 -13.75
N GLY A 254 7.56 -29.19 -14.50
CA GLY A 254 6.92 -30.40 -14.00
C GLY A 254 5.47 -30.10 -13.57
N ASP A 255 5.13 -30.43 -12.32
CA ASP A 255 3.79 -30.14 -11.77
C ASP A 255 3.64 -28.71 -11.21
N LEU A 256 4.76 -27.97 -11.10
CA LEU A 256 4.77 -26.64 -10.52
C LEU A 256 4.26 -25.59 -11.53
N GLU A 257 3.02 -25.14 -11.33
CA GLU A 257 2.42 -24.06 -12.12
C GLU A 257 2.87 -22.67 -11.59
N LEU A 258 3.48 -21.89 -12.49
CA LEU A 258 4.06 -20.57 -12.23
C LEU A 258 3.47 -19.52 -13.18
N SER A 259 3.24 -18.30 -12.70
CA SER A 259 2.98 -17.14 -13.55
C SER A 259 4.22 -16.82 -14.40
N ARG A 260 4.02 -16.37 -15.65
CA ARG A 260 5.12 -16.02 -16.58
C ARG A 260 6.07 -14.93 -16.03
N MET A 261 5.64 -14.20 -15.01
CA MET A 261 6.46 -13.32 -14.18
C MET A 261 6.48 -13.83 -12.73
N ILE A 262 7.68 -13.86 -12.14
CA ILE A 262 7.96 -14.28 -10.77
C ILE A 262 8.48 -13.05 -10.00
N LEU A 263 7.97 -12.85 -8.78
CA LEU A 263 8.39 -11.74 -7.92
C LEU A 263 9.80 -12.02 -7.37
N GLY A 264 10.76 -11.12 -7.61
CA GLY A 264 12.15 -11.26 -7.17
C GLY A 264 12.41 -10.70 -5.77
N GLY A 265 13.08 -11.48 -4.91
CA GLY A 265 13.30 -11.18 -3.49
C GLY A 265 14.52 -10.34 -3.15
N ASN A 266 15.36 -9.96 -4.11
CA ASN A 266 16.60 -9.22 -3.80
C ASN A 266 16.32 -7.89 -3.09
N LEU A 267 15.32 -7.14 -3.54
CA LEU A 267 14.93 -5.87 -2.90
C LEU A 267 14.39 -6.11 -1.49
N ILE A 268 13.55 -7.12 -1.29
CA ILE A 268 13.03 -7.47 0.05
C ILE A 268 14.15 -7.85 1.02
N GLY A 269 15.20 -8.54 0.54
CA GLY A 269 16.38 -8.87 1.36
C GLY A 269 17.36 -7.71 1.56
N GLY A 270 17.13 -6.57 0.90
CA GLY A 270 18.01 -5.41 0.94
C GLY A 270 19.30 -5.59 0.14
N TRP A 271 19.36 -6.56 -0.77
CA TRP A 271 20.44 -6.71 -1.75
C TRP A 271 20.16 -5.79 -2.95
N ALA A 272 20.32 -4.49 -2.69
CA ALA A 272 20.19 -3.48 -3.72
C ALA A 272 21.50 -3.40 -4.52
N HIS A 273 21.45 -3.82 -5.78
CA HIS A 273 22.55 -3.71 -6.75
C HIS A 273 22.74 -2.24 -7.18
N ALA A 274 23.21 -1.42 -6.25
CA ALA A 274 23.49 0.00 -6.46
C ALA A 274 25.00 0.20 -6.59
N ARG A 275 25.40 0.82 -7.69
CA ARG A 275 26.82 1.00 -8.07
C ARG A 275 27.55 1.92 -7.08
N ASP A 276 27.18 3.19 -7.08
CA ASP A 276 27.90 4.23 -6.33
C ASP A 276 27.17 4.66 -5.04
N LEU A 277 25.89 4.31 -4.93
CA LEU A 277 25.03 4.81 -3.85
C LEU A 277 25.09 3.88 -2.63
N ILE A 278 26.06 4.12 -1.75
CA ILE A 278 26.33 3.33 -0.54
C ILE A 278 25.15 3.22 0.44
N TYR A 279 24.16 4.11 0.34
CA TYR A 279 23.00 4.14 1.24
C TYR A 279 21.80 3.32 0.74
N VAL A 280 21.80 2.87 -0.52
CA VAL A 280 20.60 2.26 -1.13
C VAL A 280 20.19 0.99 -0.40
N ALA A 281 21.14 0.11 -0.05
CA ALA A 281 20.81 -1.09 0.73
C ALA A 281 20.12 -0.74 2.07
N LYS A 282 20.55 0.33 2.75
CA LYS A 282 19.92 0.81 3.99
C LYS A 282 18.54 1.41 3.73
N LEU A 283 18.38 2.18 2.65
CA LEU A 283 17.10 2.74 2.23
C LEU A 283 16.09 1.63 1.93
N VAL A 284 16.48 0.64 1.13
CA VAL A 284 15.65 -0.51 0.75
C VAL A 284 15.23 -1.33 1.97
N LYS A 285 16.15 -1.58 2.92
CA LYS A 285 15.82 -2.26 4.18
C LYS A 285 14.89 -1.43 5.07
N SER A 286 14.97 -0.10 5.00
CA SER A 286 14.10 0.80 5.77
C SER A 286 12.71 0.90 5.16
N TYR A 287 12.58 0.64 3.85
CA TYR A 287 11.30 0.57 3.15
C TYR A 287 10.53 -0.72 3.47
N HIS A 288 11.20 -1.86 3.42
CA HIS A 288 10.58 -3.18 3.57
C HIS A 288 10.41 -3.56 5.04
N SER A 289 9.38 -3.00 5.69
CA SER A 289 8.86 -3.61 6.93
C SER A 289 8.20 -4.96 6.63
N LYS A 290 8.01 -5.79 7.67
CA LYS A 290 7.34 -7.08 7.51
C LYS A 290 5.94 -6.93 6.93
N GLU A 291 5.19 -5.96 7.45
CA GLU A 291 3.84 -5.61 6.98
C GLU A 291 3.89 -5.20 5.52
N LYS A 292 4.87 -4.37 5.14
CA LYS A 292 5.05 -3.94 3.76
C LYS A 292 5.37 -5.09 2.81
N ILE A 293 6.15 -6.08 3.26
CA ILE A 293 6.43 -7.28 2.48
C ILE A 293 5.15 -8.10 2.26
N PHE A 294 4.33 -8.29 3.29
CA PHE A 294 3.06 -9.00 3.15
C PHE A 294 2.06 -8.28 2.26
N GLU A 295 2.00 -6.95 2.36
CA GLU A 295 1.26 -6.08 1.45
C GLU A 295 1.69 -6.30 -0.01
N THR A 296 3.00 -6.35 -0.25
CA THR A 296 3.59 -6.60 -1.57
C THR A 296 3.21 -7.98 -2.10
N PHE A 297 3.27 -9.03 -1.27
CA PHE A 297 2.85 -10.38 -1.65
C PHE A 297 1.37 -10.45 -2.02
N LEU A 298 0.50 -9.87 -1.20
CA LEU A 298 -0.93 -9.88 -1.46
C LEU A 298 -1.27 -9.09 -2.74
N LEU A 299 -0.60 -7.97 -2.98
CA LEU A 299 -0.76 -7.20 -4.22
C LEU A 299 -0.28 -8.01 -5.44
N ALA A 300 0.88 -8.68 -5.33
CA ALA A 300 1.40 -9.56 -6.38
C ALA A 300 0.41 -10.68 -6.71
N GLU A 301 -0.15 -11.35 -5.71
CA GLU A 301 -1.18 -12.39 -5.88
C GLU A 301 -2.43 -11.85 -6.60
N LYS A 302 -2.91 -10.66 -6.21
CA LYS A 302 -4.07 -10.01 -6.86
C LYS A 302 -3.80 -9.65 -8.32
N CYS A 303 -2.55 -9.36 -8.67
CA CYS A 303 -2.13 -9.12 -10.06
C CYS A 303 -1.82 -10.41 -10.84
N GLY A 304 -2.00 -11.59 -10.22
CA GLY A 304 -1.81 -12.89 -10.86
C GLY A 304 -0.41 -13.46 -10.75
N ILE A 305 0.52 -12.79 -10.06
CA ILE A 305 1.83 -13.36 -9.73
C ILE A 305 1.65 -14.39 -8.63
N ASN A 306 2.04 -15.64 -8.88
CA ASN A 306 1.78 -16.74 -7.95
C ASN A 306 3.04 -17.28 -7.26
N CYS A 307 4.20 -16.69 -7.52
CA CYS A 307 5.48 -17.17 -7.04
C CYS A 307 6.45 -16.05 -6.70
N PHE A 308 7.16 -16.23 -5.60
CA PHE A 308 8.24 -15.40 -5.10
C PHE A 308 9.57 -16.16 -5.16
N LEU A 309 10.62 -15.58 -5.71
CA LEU A 309 11.95 -16.18 -5.77
C LEU A 309 12.90 -15.47 -4.82
N THR A 310 13.48 -16.20 -3.86
CA THR A 310 14.21 -15.57 -2.76
C THR A 310 15.34 -16.41 -2.18
N ASN A 311 16.03 -15.84 -1.20
CA ASN A 311 17.08 -16.48 -0.43
C ASN A 311 16.53 -17.21 0.81
N PRO A 312 17.16 -18.32 1.27
CA PRO A 312 16.73 -19.06 2.47
C PRO A 312 16.54 -18.21 3.73
N ILE A 313 17.29 -17.12 3.88
CA ILE A 313 17.18 -16.21 5.04
C ILE A 313 15.78 -15.56 5.13
N LEU A 314 15.10 -15.40 4.00
CA LEU A 314 13.76 -14.79 3.94
C LEU A 314 12.61 -15.79 4.07
N CYS A 315 12.89 -17.10 4.19
CA CYS A 315 11.87 -18.13 4.33
C CYS A 315 10.95 -17.91 5.54
N GLN A 316 11.47 -17.36 6.65
CA GLN A 316 10.68 -17.05 7.85
C GLN A 316 9.52 -16.08 7.57
N VAL A 317 9.72 -15.14 6.64
CA VAL A 317 8.70 -14.16 6.27
C VAL A 317 7.55 -14.85 5.55
N ILE A 318 7.86 -15.77 4.64
CA ILE A 318 6.86 -16.51 3.86
C ILE A 318 6.09 -17.50 4.75
N ASP A 319 6.80 -18.20 5.64
CA ASP A 319 6.18 -19.10 6.61
C ASP A 319 5.19 -18.35 7.52
N GLU A 320 5.55 -17.15 8.01
CA GLU A 320 4.63 -16.31 8.77
C GLU A 320 3.43 -15.83 7.93
N TYR A 321 3.65 -15.50 6.65
CA TYR A 321 2.59 -15.12 5.72
C TYR A 321 1.53 -16.23 5.57
N TRP A 322 1.97 -17.49 5.43
CA TRP A 322 1.10 -18.65 5.35
C TRP A 322 0.43 -18.99 6.69
N ARG A 323 1.16 -18.99 7.80
CA ARG A 323 0.60 -19.29 9.14
C ARG A 323 -0.48 -18.30 9.55
N ARG A 324 -0.38 -17.04 9.10
CA ARG A 324 -1.39 -16.00 9.31
C ARG A 324 -2.56 -16.07 8.32
N GLN A 325 -2.56 -17.03 7.39
CA GLN A 325 -3.59 -17.21 6.35
C GLN A 325 -3.83 -15.94 5.52
N ILE A 326 -2.77 -15.19 5.24
CA ILE A 326 -2.88 -13.93 4.50
C ILE A 326 -3.06 -14.19 3.00
N GLY A 327 -2.27 -15.12 2.47
CA GLY A 327 -2.29 -15.55 1.09
C GLY A 327 -1.54 -16.87 0.90
N SER A 328 -1.27 -17.21 -0.35
CA SER A 328 -0.81 -18.55 -0.76
C SER A 328 0.32 -18.51 -1.80
N ILE A 329 0.98 -17.36 -1.96
CA ILE A 329 2.10 -17.21 -2.88
C ILE A 329 3.13 -18.32 -2.64
N LYS A 330 3.53 -19.01 -3.71
CA LYS A 330 4.55 -20.06 -3.66
C LYS A 330 5.94 -19.43 -3.56
N PHE A 331 6.96 -20.21 -3.24
CA PHE A 331 8.33 -19.72 -3.38
C PHE A 331 9.34 -20.70 -3.96
N ILE A 332 10.31 -20.13 -4.69
CA ILE A 332 11.51 -20.78 -5.20
C ILE A 332 12.70 -20.25 -4.42
N SER A 333 13.56 -21.13 -3.91
CA SER A 333 14.74 -20.73 -3.16
C SER A 333 16.01 -20.77 -4.01
N ASP A 334 16.86 -19.75 -3.89
CA ASP A 334 18.19 -19.69 -4.49
C ASP A 334 19.25 -20.50 -3.74
N CYS A 335 18.90 -21.01 -2.56
CA CYS A 335 19.75 -21.85 -1.72
C CYS A 335 21.10 -21.23 -1.33
N ALA A 336 21.29 -19.92 -1.50
CA ALA A 336 22.55 -19.28 -1.14
C ALA A 336 22.65 -19.10 0.38
N TYR A 337 23.57 -19.82 1.01
CA TYR A 337 23.79 -19.73 2.46
C TYR A 337 25.27 -19.86 2.82
N LYS A 338 25.93 -18.72 3.09
CA LYS A 338 27.32 -18.66 3.59
C LYS A 338 28.33 -19.54 2.82
N GLY A 339 28.14 -19.72 1.52
CA GLY A 339 28.99 -20.56 0.67
C GLY A 339 28.69 -22.08 0.73
N ASP A 340 27.73 -22.52 1.54
CA ASP A 340 27.30 -23.91 1.62
C ASP A 340 25.92 -24.09 1.00
N VAL A 341 25.91 -24.48 -0.28
CA VAL A 341 24.69 -24.71 -1.06
C VAL A 341 23.85 -25.87 -0.51
N ILE A 342 24.47 -26.92 0.04
CA ILE A 342 23.74 -28.10 0.54
C ILE A 342 22.95 -27.74 1.79
N THR A 343 23.54 -26.97 2.69
CA THR A 343 22.83 -26.45 3.87
C THR A 343 21.70 -25.50 3.44
N GLY A 344 21.96 -24.60 2.48
CA GLY A 344 20.93 -23.72 1.94
C GLY A 344 19.75 -24.47 1.32
N ILE A 345 20.00 -25.58 0.61
CA ILE A 345 18.97 -26.47 0.06
C ILE A 345 18.11 -27.07 1.18
N LYS A 346 18.75 -27.65 2.20
CA LYS A 346 18.03 -28.26 3.34
C LYS A 346 17.14 -27.25 4.05
N MET A 347 17.68 -26.07 4.38
CA MET A 347 16.91 -24.98 4.99
C MET A 347 15.68 -24.59 4.15
N SER A 348 15.82 -24.58 2.83
CA SER A 348 14.75 -24.22 1.91
C SER A 348 13.65 -25.27 1.88
N ILE A 349 14.03 -26.55 1.80
CA ILE A 349 13.11 -27.69 1.84
C ILE A 349 12.35 -27.72 3.17
N ASP A 350 13.07 -27.59 4.28
CA ASP A 350 12.48 -27.60 5.64
C ASP A 350 11.51 -26.42 5.86
N SER A 351 11.69 -25.33 5.10
CA SER A 351 10.81 -24.16 5.12
C SER A 351 9.65 -24.23 4.11
N GLY A 352 9.47 -25.34 3.40
CA GLY A 352 8.36 -25.52 2.46
C GLY A 352 8.58 -24.91 1.07
N ALA A 353 9.82 -24.85 0.58
CA ALA A 353 10.09 -24.42 -0.79
C ALA A 353 9.33 -25.28 -1.82
N HIS A 354 8.81 -24.63 -2.86
CA HIS A 354 8.12 -25.31 -3.95
C HIS A 354 9.09 -25.73 -5.06
N SER A 355 10.27 -25.12 -5.10
CA SER A 355 11.42 -25.53 -5.89
C SER A 355 12.70 -24.89 -5.32
N CYS A 356 13.83 -25.48 -5.64
CA CYS A 356 15.16 -24.99 -5.26
C CYS A 356 16.07 -24.96 -6.49
N TYR A 357 17.05 -24.06 -6.49
CA TYR A 357 18.08 -24.06 -7.52
C TYR A 357 19.44 -23.66 -6.94
N VAL A 358 20.53 -24.06 -7.60
CA VAL A 358 21.87 -23.58 -7.27
C VAL A 358 22.01 -22.13 -7.77
N GLN A 359 22.11 -21.16 -6.86
CA GLN A 359 22.23 -19.73 -7.18
C GLN A 359 23.31 -19.46 -8.24
N GLY A 360 23.06 -18.52 -9.17
CA GLY A 360 23.99 -18.23 -10.27
C GLY A 360 25.41 -17.93 -9.85
N GLY A 361 25.63 -17.08 -8.84
CA GLY A 361 26.98 -16.75 -8.38
C GLY A 361 27.70 -17.94 -7.74
N ILE A 362 26.95 -18.80 -7.05
CA ILE A 362 27.47 -20.06 -6.48
C ILE A 362 27.82 -21.04 -7.59
N ALA A 363 26.95 -21.25 -8.57
CA ALA A 363 27.20 -22.15 -9.69
C ALA A 363 28.41 -21.70 -10.51
N ASP A 364 28.52 -20.40 -10.81
CA ASP A 364 29.67 -19.82 -11.51
C ASP A 364 30.97 -20.09 -10.73
N SER A 365 30.96 -19.90 -9.41
CA SER A 365 32.11 -20.17 -8.53
C SER A 365 32.47 -21.66 -8.53
N LEU A 366 31.48 -22.54 -8.35
CA LEU A 366 31.70 -23.99 -8.32
C LEU A 366 32.28 -24.54 -9.63
N VAL A 367 31.79 -24.07 -10.78
CA VAL A 367 32.36 -24.46 -12.08
C VAL A 367 33.79 -23.96 -12.21
N SER A 368 34.07 -22.69 -11.86
CA SER A 368 35.43 -22.13 -11.94
C SER A 368 36.44 -22.85 -11.04
N GLU A 369 35.97 -23.42 -9.92
CA GLU A 369 36.77 -24.20 -8.98
C GLU A 369 36.83 -25.70 -9.34
N GLY A 370 36.22 -26.13 -10.44
CA GLY A 370 36.17 -27.54 -10.86
C GLY A 370 35.27 -28.43 -9.99
N LYS A 371 34.36 -27.84 -9.20
CA LYS A 371 33.48 -28.52 -8.24
C LYS A 371 32.08 -28.80 -8.82
N ILE A 372 32.01 -29.22 -10.08
CA ILE A 372 30.74 -29.49 -10.78
C ILE A 372 29.94 -30.63 -10.13
N ASP A 373 30.63 -31.59 -9.51
CA ASP A 373 30.00 -32.70 -8.77
C ASP A 373 29.12 -32.21 -7.62
N LEU A 374 29.43 -31.04 -7.02
CA LEU A 374 28.60 -30.47 -5.96
C LEU A 374 27.28 -29.91 -6.52
N ILE A 375 27.27 -29.44 -7.78
CA ILE A 375 26.05 -29.04 -8.48
C ILE A 375 25.20 -30.29 -8.76
N ALA A 376 25.81 -31.39 -9.20
CA ALA A 376 25.12 -32.67 -9.39
C ALA A 376 24.46 -33.17 -8.09
N GLN A 377 25.23 -33.20 -6.99
CA GLN A 377 24.72 -33.56 -5.66
C GLN A 377 23.58 -32.66 -5.19
N SER A 378 23.65 -31.37 -5.52
CA SER A 378 22.61 -30.39 -5.21
C SER A 378 21.30 -30.72 -5.94
N LEU A 379 21.37 -31.01 -7.24
CA LEU A 379 20.20 -31.43 -8.02
C LEU A 379 19.57 -32.71 -7.47
N ASP A 380 20.40 -33.72 -7.17
CA ASP A 380 19.93 -34.98 -6.61
C ASP A 380 19.25 -34.81 -5.25
N LEU A 381 19.80 -33.95 -4.38
CA LEU A 381 19.21 -33.65 -3.09
C LEU A 381 17.82 -33.02 -3.23
N ILE A 382 17.67 -32.02 -4.11
CA ILE A 382 16.39 -31.34 -4.34
C ILE A 382 15.34 -32.32 -4.88
N ARG A 383 15.72 -33.16 -5.85
CA ARG A 383 14.83 -34.16 -6.47
C ARG A 383 14.41 -35.25 -5.51
N LYS A 384 15.31 -35.71 -4.63
CA LYS A 384 14.99 -36.68 -3.57
C LYS A 384 13.90 -36.17 -2.62
N SER A 385 13.74 -34.85 -2.50
CA SER A 385 12.67 -34.22 -1.73
C SER A 385 11.39 -33.98 -2.55
N GLY A 386 11.32 -34.47 -3.79
CA GLY A 386 10.14 -34.35 -4.67
C GLY A 386 9.94 -32.97 -5.29
N LEU A 387 10.97 -32.11 -5.25
CA LEU A 387 10.91 -30.75 -5.79
C LEU A 387 11.61 -30.64 -7.15
N PRO A 388 11.15 -29.77 -8.07
CA PRO A 388 11.91 -29.41 -9.25
C PRO A 388 13.24 -28.74 -8.86
N ALA A 389 14.33 -29.13 -9.53
CA ALA A 389 15.68 -28.70 -9.26
C ALA A 389 16.27 -27.88 -10.42
N GLY A 390 16.68 -26.63 -10.13
CA GLY A 390 17.25 -25.72 -11.12
C GLY A 390 18.75 -25.50 -10.99
N ILE A 391 19.36 -24.93 -12.04
CA ILE A 391 20.71 -24.35 -12.00
C ILE A 391 20.63 -22.91 -12.50
N GLY A 392 21.19 -21.97 -11.74
CA GLY A 392 21.39 -20.60 -12.18
C GLY A 392 22.80 -20.36 -12.71
N ALA A 393 22.97 -19.33 -13.54
CA ALA A 393 24.29 -18.86 -13.96
C ALA A 393 24.26 -17.38 -14.35
N HIS A 394 25.34 -16.64 -14.07
CA HIS A 394 25.58 -15.36 -14.75
C HIS A 394 26.40 -15.59 -16.03
N ALA A 395 27.42 -16.46 -15.97
CA ALA A 395 28.29 -16.76 -17.08
C ALA A 395 27.70 -17.85 -18.00
N LEU A 396 27.80 -17.66 -19.33
CA LEU A 396 27.41 -18.68 -20.30
C LEU A 396 28.30 -19.95 -20.18
N ALA A 397 29.57 -19.77 -19.82
CA ALA A 397 30.51 -20.88 -19.62
C ALA A 397 30.03 -21.87 -18.55
N THR A 398 29.38 -21.39 -17.48
CA THR A 398 28.80 -22.24 -16.43
C THR A 398 27.72 -23.16 -16.96
N VAL A 399 26.81 -22.63 -17.79
CA VAL A 399 25.76 -23.43 -18.45
C VAL A 399 26.39 -24.50 -19.34
N LYS A 400 27.34 -24.11 -20.20
CA LYS A 400 28.04 -25.03 -21.10
C LYS A 400 28.75 -26.15 -20.34
N ALA A 401 29.49 -25.80 -19.29
CA ALA A 401 30.18 -26.78 -18.44
C ALA A 401 29.21 -27.77 -17.78
N CYS A 402 28.08 -27.29 -17.27
CA CYS A 402 27.02 -28.16 -16.73
C CYS A 402 26.46 -29.11 -17.78
N VAL A 403 26.19 -28.62 -19.00
CA VAL A 403 25.71 -29.45 -20.12
C VAL A 403 26.76 -30.49 -20.54
N ASP A 404 28.02 -30.08 -20.68
CA ASP A 404 29.15 -30.95 -21.07
C ASP A 404 29.40 -32.05 -20.02
N ALA A 405 29.16 -31.76 -18.75
CA ALA A 405 29.19 -32.72 -17.65
C ALA A 405 27.93 -33.62 -17.58
N GLY A 406 26.98 -33.46 -18.50
CA GLY A 406 25.75 -34.24 -18.56
C GLY A 406 24.69 -33.85 -17.53
N LEU A 407 24.82 -32.70 -16.86
CA LEU A 407 23.81 -32.23 -15.90
C LEU A 407 22.55 -31.78 -16.63
N GLN A 408 21.43 -32.35 -16.22
CA GLN A 408 20.11 -32.00 -16.73
C GLN A 408 19.28 -31.47 -15.57
N PRO A 409 19.18 -30.14 -15.37
CA PRO A 409 18.24 -29.59 -14.40
C PRO A 409 16.79 -29.66 -14.94
N ASP A 410 15.82 -29.42 -14.07
CA ASP A 410 14.41 -29.33 -14.46
C ASP A 410 14.09 -27.96 -15.11
N TYR A 411 14.93 -26.95 -14.83
CA TYR A 411 14.89 -25.61 -15.43
C TYR A 411 16.22 -24.88 -15.21
N TRP A 412 16.46 -23.84 -16.00
CA TRP A 412 17.63 -22.98 -15.87
C TRP A 412 17.25 -21.57 -15.43
N LEU A 413 18.12 -20.91 -14.66
CA LEU A 413 18.10 -19.45 -14.49
C LEU A 413 19.28 -18.82 -15.22
N LYS A 414 19.03 -17.79 -16.02
CA LYS A 414 20.10 -17.08 -16.72
C LYS A 414 19.87 -15.58 -16.76
N THR A 415 20.94 -14.82 -16.61
CA THR A 415 20.91 -13.38 -16.89
C THR A 415 20.67 -13.15 -18.37
N LEU A 416 19.62 -12.41 -18.70
CA LEU A 416 19.24 -12.15 -20.09
C LEU A 416 18.74 -10.72 -20.25
N HIS A 417 19.60 -9.85 -20.77
CA HIS A 417 19.28 -8.47 -21.10
C HIS A 417 20.27 -7.95 -22.15
N GLN A 418 19.86 -6.97 -22.95
CA GLN A 418 20.76 -6.23 -23.85
C GLN A 418 21.85 -5.48 -23.07
N THR A 419 22.96 -5.12 -23.70
CA THR A 419 24.11 -4.43 -23.09
C THR A 419 24.24 -2.96 -23.52
N ASN A 420 23.26 -2.41 -24.23
CA ASN A 420 23.25 -1.06 -24.77
C ASN A 420 22.70 0.00 -23.79
N TYR A 421 23.01 -0.13 -22.49
CA TYR A 421 22.63 0.86 -21.48
C TYR A 421 23.86 1.55 -20.89
N TRP A 422 23.71 2.81 -20.49
CA TRP A 422 24.82 3.71 -20.15
C TRP A 422 25.90 3.12 -19.25
N SER A 423 25.48 2.39 -18.21
CA SER A 423 26.40 1.83 -17.23
C SER A 423 27.00 0.48 -17.61
N ALA A 424 26.58 -0.15 -18.72
CA ALA A 424 27.12 -1.43 -19.14
C ALA A 424 28.58 -1.25 -19.58
N SER A 425 29.52 -1.69 -18.74
CA SER A 425 30.94 -1.72 -19.07
C SER A 425 31.48 -3.13 -18.81
N PRO A 426 31.95 -3.86 -19.86
CA PRO A 426 32.48 -5.21 -19.70
C PRO A 426 33.91 -5.24 -19.13
N THR A 427 34.64 -4.13 -19.19
CA THR A 427 36.05 -4.06 -18.78
C THR A 427 36.23 -3.83 -17.28
N GLU A 428 35.33 -3.07 -16.65
CA GLU A 428 35.33 -2.80 -15.22
C GLU A 428 33.95 -3.16 -14.65
N GLN A 429 33.87 -4.35 -14.04
CA GLN A 429 32.62 -4.84 -13.45
C GLN A 429 32.43 -4.26 -12.05
N HIS A 430 31.61 -3.23 -11.96
CA HIS A 430 31.19 -2.55 -10.72
C HIS A 430 29.69 -2.75 -10.48
N ASP A 431 29.25 -4.02 -10.50
CA ASP A 431 27.83 -4.39 -10.39
C ASP A 431 26.96 -3.64 -11.42
N ASN A 432 27.50 -3.51 -12.62
CA ASN A 432 27.00 -2.66 -13.70
C ASN A 432 26.65 -3.45 -14.97
N ILE A 433 27.06 -4.71 -15.06
CA ILE A 433 26.74 -5.63 -16.15
C ILE A 433 26.64 -7.06 -15.60
N TRP A 434 25.64 -7.83 -16.06
CA TRP A 434 25.46 -9.23 -15.64
C TRP A 434 25.21 -10.20 -16.79
N CYS A 435 24.88 -9.69 -17.98
CA CYS A 435 24.83 -10.43 -19.23
C CYS A 435 25.96 -9.88 -20.12
N THR A 436 27.05 -10.64 -20.26
CA THR A 436 28.24 -10.22 -21.04
C THR A 436 28.15 -10.67 -22.49
N GLU A 437 27.48 -11.79 -22.76
CA GLU A 437 27.37 -12.42 -24.08
C GLU A 437 25.91 -12.76 -24.40
N PRO A 438 25.02 -11.75 -24.55
CA PRO A 438 23.59 -12.01 -24.73
C PRO A 438 23.29 -12.83 -25.99
N ASP A 439 23.90 -12.52 -27.13
CA ASP A 439 23.61 -13.22 -28.41
C ASP A 439 23.99 -14.70 -28.34
N ALA A 440 25.21 -15.00 -27.88
CA ALA A 440 25.67 -16.37 -27.69
C ALA A 440 24.84 -17.11 -26.62
N THR A 441 24.36 -16.39 -25.60
CA THR A 441 23.45 -16.96 -24.59
C THR A 441 22.13 -17.37 -25.25
N ILE A 442 21.54 -16.49 -26.07
CA ILE A 442 20.27 -16.73 -26.76
C ILE A 442 20.37 -17.93 -27.72
N GLU A 443 21.45 -18.01 -28.49
CA GLU A 443 21.72 -19.14 -29.37
C GLU A 443 21.81 -20.45 -28.58
N HIS A 444 22.57 -20.46 -27.47
CA HIS A 444 22.70 -21.66 -26.65
C HIS A 444 21.39 -22.06 -25.95
N MET A 445 20.59 -21.08 -25.51
CA MET A 445 19.26 -21.32 -24.91
C MET A 445 18.31 -22.05 -25.86
N GLN A 446 18.39 -21.80 -27.18
CA GLN A 446 17.55 -22.45 -28.18
C GLN A 446 17.78 -23.95 -28.26
N ALA A 447 19.02 -24.40 -28.06
CA ALA A 447 19.39 -25.80 -28.15
C ALA A 447 18.91 -26.64 -26.95
N LEU A 448 18.68 -26.02 -25.79
CA LEU A 448 18.31 -26.75 -24.58
C LEU A 448 16.78 -26.92 -24.43
N PRO A 449 16.30 -28.15 -24.13
CA PRO A 449 14.86 -28.44 -24.03
C PRO A 449 14.22 -27.96 -22.72
N GLN A 450 15.01 -27.67 -21.69
CA GLN A 450 14.50 -27.25 -20.38
C GLN A 450 13.94 -25.81 -20.41
N PRO A 451 12.94 -25.49 -19.57
CA PRO A 451 12.49 -24.12 -19.36
C PRO A 451 13.58 -23.17 -18.87
N TRP A 452 13.49 -21.90 -19.27
CA TRP A 452 14.36 -20.83 -18.78
C TRP A 452 13.60 -19.79 -17.96
N ILE A 453 14.13 -19.45 -16.79
CA ILE A 453 13.74 -18.29 -16.01
C ILE A 453 14.81 -17.22 -16.20
N ALA A 454 14.50 -16.15 -16.93
CA ALA A 454 15.40 -15.03 -17.10
C ALA A 454 15.40 -14.13 -15.86
N PHE A 455 16.57 -13.77 -15.34
CA PHE A 455 16.70 -12.84 -14.21
C PHE A 455 17.64 -11.67 -14.56
N LYS A 456 17.60 -10.61 -13.75
CA LYS A 456 18.29 -9.32 -14.04
C LYS A 456 17.91 -8.73 -15.40
N VAL A 457 16.70 -9.01 -15.90
CA VAL A 457 16.19 -8.54 -17.19
C VAL A 457 16.16 -7.00 -17.31
N LEU A 458 16.14 -6.31 -16.16
CA LEU A 458 16.16 -4.84 -16.06
C LEU A 458 17.54 -4.24 -15.76
N ALA A 459 18.59 -5.06 -15.70
CA ALA A 459 19.95 -4.62 -15.36
C ALA A 459 20.00 -3.70 -14.11
N ALA A 460 19.36 -4.15 -13.02
CA ALA A 460 19.18 -3.39 -11.77
C ALA A 460 18.56 -1.99 -11.95
N GLY A 461 17.59 -1.86 -12.86
CA GLY A 461 16.89 -0.62 -13.14
C GLY A 461 17.56 0.26 -14.20
N ALA A 462 18.65 -0.20 -14.84
CA ALA A 462 19.25 0.50 -15.97
C ALA A 462 18.47 0.31 -17.28
N ILE A 463 17.61 -0.71 -17.36
CA ILE A 463 16.75 -0.98 -18.51
C ILE A 463 15.29 -0.86 -18.05
N GLN A 464 14.48 -0.13 -18.83
CA GLN A 464 13.05 0.02 -18.58
C GLN A 464 12.31 -1.33 -18.75
N PRO A 465 11.27 -1.60 -17.94
CA PRO A 465 10.46 -2.83 -18.05
C PRO A 465 9.95 -3.14 -19.46
N THR A 466 9.50 -2.12 -20.19
CA THR A 466 8.98 -2.25 -21.57
C THR A 466 10.01 -2.88 -22.51
N VAL A 467 11.28 -2.57 -22.31
CA VAL A 467 12.38 -3.09 -23.13
C VAL A 467 12.86 -4.43 -22.59
N GLY A 468 13.11 -4.53 -21.28
CA GLY A 468 13.69 -5.72 -20.66
C GLY A 468 12.78 -6.95 -20.75
N PHE A 469 11.47 -6.79 -20.50
CA PHE A 469 10.53 -7.92 -20.53
C PHE A 469 10.33 -8.43 -21.95
N GLN A 470 10.13 -7.53 -22.92
CA GLN A 470 10.01 -7.89 -24.33
C GLN A 470 11.27 -8.61 -24.82
N TYR A 471 12.46 -8.07 -24.52
CA TYR A 471 13.72 -8.67 -24.89
C TYR A 471 13.85 -10.10 -24.34
N ALA A 472 13.52 -10.31 -23.06
CA ALA A 472 13.64 -11.63 -22.44
C ALA A 472 12.68 -12.67 -23.06
N PHE A 473 11.39 -12.31 -23.22
CA PHE A 473 10.39 -13.24 -23.76
C PHE A 473 10.60 -13.55 -25.25
N GLN A 474 10.93 -12.56 -26.07
CA GLN A 474 11.18 -12.77 -27.50
C GLN A 474 12.42 -13.67 -27.74
N ASN A 475 13.42 -13.57 -26.86
CA ASN A 475 14.66 -14.32 -26.97
C ASN A 475 14.69 -15.64 -26.18
N GLY A 476 13.51 -16.18 -25.85
CA GLY A 476 13.39 -17.59 -25.45
C GLY A 476 13.21 -17.87 -23.96
N ALA A 477 13.13 -16.85 -23.10
CA ALA A 477 12.81 -17.05 -21.68
C ALA A 477 11.37 -17.54 -21.50
N ASP A 478 11.16 -18.61 -20.75
CA ASP A 478 9.83 -19.13 -20.42
C ASP A 478 9.16 -18.35 -19.29
N PHE A 479 9.96 -17.83 -18.38
CA PHE A 479 9.55 -16.97 -17.27
C PHE A 479 10.55 -15.83 -17.08
N ILE A 480 10.13 -14.75 -16.42
CA ILE A 480 11.03 -13.70 -15.94
C ILE A 480 10.96 -13.59 -14.41
N CYS A 481 12.09 -13.38 -13.75
CA CYS A 481 12.20 -13.07 -12.33
C CYS A 481 12.59 -11.60 -12.17
N VAL A 482 11.69 -10.82 -11.56
CA VAL A 482 11.76 -9.35 -11.58
C VAL A 482 11.69 -8.80 -10.17
N GLY A 483 12.74 -8.09 -9.74
CA GLY A 483 12.71 -7.31 -8.50
C GLY A 483 12.02 -5.98 -8.74
N MET A 484 10.91 -5.74 -8.03
CA MET A 484 10.08 -4.56 -8.15
C MET A 484 9.56 -4.14 -6.77
N TYR A 485 9.17 -2.88 -6.61
CA TYR A 485 8.41 -2.41 -5.44
C TYR A 485 6.90 -2.61 -5.66
N ASP A 486 6.13 -2.60 -4.58
CA ASP A 486 4.67 -2.71 -4.61
C ASP A 486 4.00 -1.67 -5.53
N PHE A 487 4.50 -0.43 -5.54
CA PHE A 487 3.98 0.62 -6.42
C PHE A 487 4.30 0.41 -7.91
N GLN A 488 5.12 -0.59 -8.26
CA GLN A 488 5.43 -0.94 -9.65
C GLN A 488 4.67 -2.19 -10.14
N ILE A 489 4.09 -2.99 -9.24
CA ILE A 489 3.57 -4.32 -9.58
C ILE A 489 2.53 -4.26 -10.71
N VAL A 490 1.55 -3.35 -10.62
CA VAL A 490 0.48 -3.26 -11.63
C VAL A 490 1.03 -2.89 -12.99
N ASP A 491 1.88 -1.86 -13.05
CA ASP A 491 2.50 -1.40 -14.30
C ASP A 491 3.38 -2.48 -14.90
N ASP A 492 4.22 -3.12 -14.10
CA ASP A 492 5.09 -4.20 -14.55
C ASP A 492 4.28 -5.40 -15.08
N VAL A 493 3.17 -5.76 -14.42
CA VAL A 493 2.27 -6.82 -14.91
C VAL A 493 1.62 -6.43 -16.24
N ASN A 494 1.13 -5.19 -16.37
CA ASN A 494 0.57 -4.68 -17.61
C ASN A 494 1.58 -4.69 -18.76
N ILE A 495 2.81 -4.27 -18.49
CA ILE A 495 3.92 -4.29 -19.46
C ILE A 495 4.29 -5.73 -19.83
N ALA A 496 4.28 -6.65 -18.87
CA ALA A 496 4.55 -8.06 -19.14
C ALA A 496 3.47 -8.73 -19.99
N LEU A 497 2.19 -8.39 -19.81
CA LEU A 497 1.11 -8.83 -20.69
C LEU A 497 1.33 -8.37 -22.13
N GLN A 498 1.73 -7.12 -22.33
CA GLN A 498 2.07 -6.58 -23.65
C GLN A 498 3.29 -7.29 -24.25
N ALA A 499 4.35 -7.51 -23.45
CA ALA A 499 5.55 -8.21 -23.88
C ALA A 499 5.27 -9.67 -24.28
N LEU A 500 4.38 -10.36 -23.56
CA LEU A 500 3.95 -11.73 -23.88
C LEU A 500 3.16 -11.76 -25.19
N ALA A 501 2.22 -10.84 -25.40
CA ALA A 501 1.48 -10.72 -26.66
C ALA A 501 2.42 -10.40 -27.84
N ALA A 502 3.42 -9.52 -27.63
CA ALA A 502 4.43 -9.18 -28.63
C ALA A 502 5.49 -10.28 -28.86
N SER A 503 5.39 -11.42 -28.16
CA SER A 503 6.28 -12.58 -28.32
C SER A 503 5.65 -13.69 -29.16
N GLU A 504 4.53 -13.43 -29.83
CA GLU A 504 4.01 -14.30 -30.88
C GLU A 504 5.08 -14.50 -31.98
N GLY A 505 5.33 -15.75 -32.36
CA GLY A 505 6.36 -16.07 -33.36
C GLY A 505 7.81 -16.04 -32.85
N ARG A 506 8.04 -15.99 -31.52
CA ARG A 506 9.38 -16.16 -30.94
C ARG A 506 10.08 -17.42 -31.46
N LEU A 507 11.40 -17.30 -31.73
CA LEU A 507 12.20 -18.35 -32.37
C LEU A 507 12.27 -19.63 -31.55
N ARG A 508 12.47 -19.51 -30.24
CA ARG A 508 12.47 -20.64 -29.31
C ARG A 508 11.03 -20.93 -28.87
N PRO A 509 10.46 -22.13 -29.02
CA PRO A 509 9.12 -22.43 -28.50
C PRO A 509 9.07 -22.32 -26.97
N TRP A 510 7.88 -22.14 -26.42
CA TRP A 510 7.66 -22.28 -24.98
C TRP A 510 7.96 -23.74 -24.58
N ARG A 511 8.77 -23.93 -23.53
CA ARG A 511 9.11 -25.24 -22.95
C ARG A 511 8.40 -25.51 -21.63
N ALA A 512 7.82 -24.48 -21.01
CA ALA A 512 7.03 -24.55 -19.80
C ALA A 512 5.54 -24.38 -20.07
#